data_AF-B7WU12-F1
#
_entry.id   AF-B7WU12-F1
#
_cell.length_a   1.000
_cell.length_b   1.000
_cell.length_c   1.000
_cell.angle_alpha   90.00
_cell.angle_beta   90.00
_cell.angle_gamma   90.00
#
_symmetry.space_group_name_H-M   'P 1'
#
loop_
_entity.id
_entity.type
_entity.pdbx_description
1 polymer ?
#
loop_
_entity_poly.entity_id
_entity_poly.type
_entity_poly.pdbx_seq_one_letter_code
_entity_poly.pdbx_strand_id
1 'polypeptide(L)' 'MSRISLDIRPTPGELLALVQAGHQVDFEQWSVGEMSGWIWASNPYGRDCCCVDVTAAGCESILRAVADDTHECEW' A
#
# COMPACT_ATOMS: atom_id res chain seq x y z
N MET A 1 1.94 -14.36 6.86
CA MET A 1 1.45 -12.97 6.70
C MET A 1 -0.06 -13.00 6.89
N SER A 2 -0.59 -12.29 7.88
CA SER A 2 -2.04 -12.15 8.03
C SER A 2 -2.54 -10.96 7.21
N ARG A 3 -3.76 -11.05 6.68
CA ARG A 3 -4.36 -10.07 5.78
C ARG A 3 -5.43 -9.27 6.53
N ILE A 4 -5.41 -7.96 6.38
CA ILE A 4 -6.32 -7.00 7.00
C ILE A 4 -6.94 -6.16 5.90
N SER A 5 -8.26 -6.08 5.86
CA SER A 5 -8.98 -5.23 4.92
C SER A 5 -9.58 -4.04 5.67
N LEU A 6 -9.35 -2.85 5.15
CA LEU A 6 -9.82 -1.58 5.72
C LEU A 6 -10.87 -0.97 4.79
N ASP A 7 -12.01 -0.59 5.35
CA ASP A 7 -13.07 0.12 4.62
C ASP A 7 -12.72 1.60 4.36
N ILE A 8 -11.77 2.13 5.14
CA ILE A 8 -11.28 3.50 5.04
C ILE A 8 -9.77 3.50 4.80
N ARG A 9 -9.29 4.50 4.04
CA ARG A 9 -7.86 4.70 3.82
C ARG A 9 -7.14 4.96 5.16
N PRO A 10 -6.09 4.19 5.49
CA PRO A 10 -5.33 4.42 6.72
C PRO A 10 -4.48 5.69 6.61
N THR A 11 -4.12 6.26 7.76
CA THR A 11 -3.05 7.25 7.84
C THR A 11 -1.68 6.61 7.58
N PRO A 12 -0.64 7.37 7.19
CA PRO A 12 0.71 6.83 6.99
C PRO A 12 1.25 6.08 8.21
N GLY A 13 0.96 6.56 9.43
CA GLY A 13 1.40 5.93 10.67
C GLY A 13 0.70 4.59 10.96
N GLU A 14 -0.61 4.51 10.69
CA GLU A 14 -1.36 3.26 10.82
C GLU A 14 -0.87 2.23 9.79
N LEU A 15 -0.69 2.65 8.54
CA LEU A 15 -0.17 1.77 7.48
C LEU A 15 1.21 1.23 7.86
N LEU A 16 2.12 2.10 8.32
CA LEU A 16 3.46 1.71 8.76
C LEU A 16 3.40 0.67 9.88
N ALA A 17 2.59 0.90 10.92
CA ALA A 17 2.46 -0.02 12.04
C ALA A 17 1.94 -1.40 11.60
N LEU A 18 0.96 -1.43 10.68
CA LEU A 18 0.40 -2.67 10.17
C LEU A 18 1.41 -3.46 9.33
N VAL A 19 2.10 -2.81 8.40
CA VAL A 19 3.08 -3.49 7.54
C VAL A 19 4.31 -3.95 8.32
N GLN A 20 4.76 -3.17 9.32
CA GLN A 20 5.84 -3.58 10.24
C GLN A 20 5.46 -4.75 11.15
N ALA A 21 4.18 -4.90 11.46
CA ALA A 21 3.65 -6.08 12.16
C ALA A 21 3.54 -7.32 11.25
N GLY A 22 3.93 -7.21 9.97
CA GLY A 22 3.87 -8.29 8.99
C GLY A 22 2.46 -8.54 8.47
N HIS A 23 1.61 -7.52 8.47
CA HIS A 23 0.29 -7.57 7.87
C HIS A 23 0.33 -7.16 6.40
N GLN A 24 -0.46 -7.84 5.58
CA GLN A 24 -0.89 -7.33 4.30
C GLN A 24 -2.16 -6.50 4.52
N VAL A 25 -2.19 -5.27 4.04
CA VAL A 25 -3.30 -4.33 4.20
C VAL A 25 -3.97 -4.12 2.85
N ASP A 26 -5.27 -4.37 2.77
CA ASP A 26 -6.08 -4.02 1.60
C ASP A 26 -6.95 -2.80 1.89
N PHE A 27 -6.97 -1.83 0.98
CA PHE A 27 -7.86 -0.68 1.02
C PHE A 27 -8.02 -0.13 -0.39
N GLU A 28 -9.19 0.41 -0.73
CA GLU A 28 -9.46 1.03 -2.04
C GLU A 28 -9.06 0.14 -3.24
N GLN A 29 -9.24 -1.17 -3.08
CA GLN A 29 -8.88 -2.23 -4.05
C GLN A 29 -7.37 -2.44 -4.25
N TRP A 30 -6.52 -1.69 -3.56
CA TRP A 30 -5.08 -1.90 -3.51
C TRP A 30 -4.71 -2.89 -2.39
N SER A 31 -3.61 -3.62 -2.60
CA SER A 31 -2.96 -4.43 -1.57
C SER A 31 -1.57 -3.86 -1.28
N VAL A 32 -1.27 -3.66 0.00
CA VAL A 32 0.02 -3.12 0.48
C VAL A 32 0.61 -4.09 1.50
N GLY A 33 1.93 -4.28 1.48
CA GLY A 33 2.61 -5.11 2.46
C GLY A 33 4.09 -4.76 2.57
N GLU A 34 4.77 -5.40 3.51
CA GLU A 34 6.23 -5.32 3.64
C GLU A 34 6.86 -6.62 3.11
N MET A 35 7.98 -6.48 2.40
CA MET A 35 8.80 -7.59 1.96
C MET A 35 10.28 -7.17 1.91
N SER A 36 11.11 -7.81 2.73
CA SER A 36 12.57 -7.68 2.70
C SER A 36 13.10 -6.25 2.88
N GLY A 37 12.46 -5.46 3.75
CA GLY A 37 12.81 -4.08 4.05
C GLY A 37 12.12 -3.04 3.16
N TRP A 38 11.20 -3.46 2.30
CA TRP A 38 10.48 -2.61 1.35
C TRP A 38 8.98 -2.72 1.55
N ILE A 39 8.27 -1.59 1.48
CA ILE A 39 6.82 -1.59 1.32
C ILE A 39 6.52 -1.75 -0.16
N TRP A 40 5.72 -2.75 -0.51
CA TRP A 40 5.16 -2.91 -1.83
C TRP A 40 3.68 -2.53 -1.82
N ALA A 41 3.18 -1.96 -2.90
CA ALA A 41 1.76 -1.78 -3.16
C ALA A 41 1.43 -2.31 -4.56
N SER A 42 0.28 -2.95 -4.70
CA SER A 42 -0.22 -3.49 -5.98
C SER A 42 -1.67 -3.10 -6.16
N ASN A 43 -1.99 -2.52 -7.31
CA ASN A 43 -3.36 -2.22 -7.72
C ASN A 43 -4.12 -3.50 -8.17
N PRO A 44 -5.45 -3.44 -8.36
CA PRO A 44 -6.27 -4.59 -8.76
C PRO A 44 -5.83 -5.27 -10.05
N TYR A 45 -5.15 -4.52 -10.92
CA TYR A 45 -4.73 -4.96 -12.24
C TYR A 45 -3.32 -5.59 -12.22
N GLY A 46 -2.62 -5.54 -11.07
CA GLY A 46 -1.26 -6.05 -10.92
C GLY A 46 -0.23 -5.32 -11.78
N ARG A 47 -0.51 -4.06 -12.16
CA ARG A 47 0.30 -3.29 -13.12
C ARG A 47 1.20 -2.26 -12.44
N ASP A 48 0.76 -1.66 -11.34
CA ASP A 48 1.51 -0.63 -10.63
C ASP A 48 2.05 -1.16 -9.30
N CYS A 49 3.32 -1.55 -9.34
CA CYS A 49 4.08 -1.97 -8.17
C CYS A 49 4.93 -0.79 -7.68
N CYS A 50 4.47 -0.06 -6.67
CA CYS A 50 5.33 0.92 -6.01
C CYS A 50 6.13 0.21 -4.90
N CYS A 51 7.45 0.38 -4.90
CA CYS A 51 8.34 -0.13 -3.85
C CYS A 51 9.05 1.05 -3.19
N VAL A 52 8.88 1.21 -1.88
CA VAL A 52 9.45 2.30 -1.08
C VAL A 52 10.03 1.78 0.23
N ASP A 53 10.89 2.56 0.88
CA ASP A 53 11.44 2.22 2.19
C ASP A 53 10.32 2.10 3.24
N VAL A 54 10.49 1.20 4.22
CA VAL A 54 9.56 0.99 5.36
C VAL A 54 9.66 2.15 6.35
N THR A 55 9.13 3.29 5.94
CA THR A 55 9.12 4.56 6.68
C THR A 55 7.76 5.24 6.52
N ALA A 56 7.47 6.22 7.40
CA ALA A 56 6.24 7.00 7.29
C ALA A 56 6.14 7.76 5.95
N ALA A 57 7.26 8.27 5.44
CA ALA A 57 7.31 8.94 4.13
C ALA A 57 7.07 7.98 2.95
N GLY A 58 7.55 6.74 3.07
CA GLY A 58 7.23 5.67 2.12
C GLY A 58 5.73 5.35 2.12
N CYS A 59 5.15 5.13 3.31
CA CYS A 59 3.70 4.94 3.45
C CYS A 59 2.89 6.11 2.87
N GLU A 60 3.31 7.35 3.09
CA GLU A 60 2.67 8.54 2.50
C GLU A 60 2.73 8.53 0.98
N SER A 61 3.87 8.16 0.40
CA SER A 61 4.05 8.05 -1.05
C SER A 61 3.13 6.98 -1.67
N ILE A 62 2.99 5.84 -1.00
CA ILE A 62 2.05 4.77 -1.38
C ILE A 62 0.62 5.30 -1.35
N LEU A 63 0.20 5.91 -0.25
CA LEU A 63 -1.15 6.46 -0.09
C LEU A 63 -1.45 7.54 -1.13
N ARG A 64 -0.44 8.33 -1.52
CA ARG A 64 -0.55 9.31 -2.58
C ARG A 64 -0.73 8.64 -3.96
N ALA A 65 0.03 7.59 -4.26
CA ALA A 65 -0.15 6.82 -5.49
C ALA A 65 -1.55 6.21 -5.58
N VAL A 66 -2.07 5.63 -4.49
CA VAL A 66 -3.46 5.13 -4.44
C VAL A 66 -4.48 6.26 -4.65
N ALA A 67 -4.21 7.45 -4.11
CA ALA A 67 -5.11 8.60 -4.25
C ALA A 67 -5.13 9.20 -5.67
N ASP A 68 -3.97 9.24 -6.32
CA ASP A 68 -3.78 9.81 -7.65
C ASP A 68 -4.08 8.76 -8.76
N ASP A 69 -4.22 7.48 -8.41
CA ASP A 69 -4.65 6.41 -9.32
C ASP A 69 -6.11 6.60 -9.75
N THR A 70 -6.30 7.11 -10.97
CA THR A 70 -7.61 7.29 -11.60
C THR A 70 -8.18 5.99 -12.16
N HIS A 71 -7.52 4.84 -11.99
CA HIS A 71 -7.83 3.54 -12.60
C HIS A 71 -7.77 3.57 -14.14
N GLU A 72 -7.20 4.61 -14.73
CA GLU A 72 -7.04 4.71 -16.19
C GLU A 72 -5.76 3.97 -16.61
N CYS A 73 -5.91 2.70 -16.97
CA CYS A 73 -4.92 2.02 -17.82
C CYS A 73 -4.80 2.80 -19.13
N GLU A 74 -3.79 3.66 -19.27
CA GLU A 74 -3.32 4.07 -20.59
C GLU A 74 -2.56 2.87 -21.20
N TRP A 75 -3.01 2.44 -22.37
CA TRP A 75 -2.68 1.17 -23.02
C TRP A 75 -1.33 1.19 -23.73
#